data_AF-A0A672H4Y4-F1
#
_entry.id   AF-A0A672H4Y4-F1
#
_cell.length_a   1.000
_cell.length_b   1.000
_cell.length_c   1.000
_cell.angle_alpha   90.00
_cell.angle_beta   90.00
_cell.angle_gamma   90.00
#
_symmetry.space_group_name_H-M   'P 1'
#
loop_
_entity.id
_entity.type
_entity.pdbx_description
1 polymer ?
#
loop_
_entity_poly.entity_id
_entity_poly.type
_entity_poly.pdbx_seq_one_letter_code
_entity_poly.pdbx_strand_id
1 'polypeptide(L)'
;IIAYIGQPDVSFPRLMDLLEKFGHYSGYKLNETKTQTLALNYTPTTSIKDKYKLKWDMDKIKYLRVNVTKGVEKLYNANYKQTNTNKRLLHKGNKNRYVHRAKWSN
;
A
#
# COMPACT_ATOMS: atom_id res chain seq x y z
N ILE A 1 5.16 -5.32 -9.91
CA ILE A 1 6.13 -6.05 -9.07
C ILE A 1 6.25 -5.36 -7.72
N ILE A 2 6.57 -6.09 -6.65
CA ILE A 2 6.96 -5.55 -5.34
C ILE A 2 8.30 -6.20 -4.95
N ALA A 3 9.21 -5.44 -4.35
CA ALA A 3 10.52 -5.92 -3.94
C ALA A 3 10.86 -5.40 -2.54
N TYR A 4 11.55 -6.22 -1.75
CA TYR A 4 12.13 -5.85 -0.47
C TYR A 4 13.65 -5.76 -0.60
N ILE A 5 14.25 -4.76 0.05
CA ILE A 5 15.65 -4.38 -0.11
C ILE A 5 16.26 -4.25 1.28
N GLY A 6 17.17 -5.17 1.63
CA GLY A 6 17.76 -5.22 2.99
C GLY A 6 18.89 -4.22 3.21
N GLN A 7 19.69 -3.90 2.19
CA GLN A 7 20.80 -2.96 2.26
C GLN A 7 20.57 -1.79 1.28
N PRO A 8 19.63 -0.89 1.59
CA PRO A 8 19.14 0.10 0.63
C PRO A 8 20.25 0.98 0.06
N ASP A 9 21.24 1.41 0.83
CA ASP A 9 22.32 2.27 0.30
C ASP A 9 23.15 1.60 -0.81
N VAL A 10 23.28 0.28 -0.79
CA VAL A 10 24.11 -0.48 -1.74
C VAL A 10 23.27 -1.14 -2.84
N SER A 11 22.16 -1.76 -2.46
CA SER A 11 21.37 -2.61 -3.35
C SER A 11 20.27 -1.87 -4.10
N PHE A 12 19.76 -0.75 -3.57
CA PHE A 12 18.76 0.05 -4.28
C PHE A 12 19.33 0.72 -5.55
N PRO A 13 20.52 1.35 -5.53
CA PRO A 13 21.12 1.89 -6.76
C PRO A 13 21.33 0.80 -7.81
N ARG A 14 21.88 -0.36 -7.42
CA ARG A 14 22.07 -1.50 -8.32
C ARG A 14 20.76 -2.02 -8.92
N LEU A 15 19.68 -2.06 -8.13
CA LEU A 15 18.36 -2.42 -8.63
C LEU A 15 17.87 -1.42 -9.68
N MET A 16 18.06 -0.12 -9.45
CA MET A 16 17.66 0.91 -10.41
C MET A 16 18.45 0.81 -11.72
N ASP A 17 19.75 0.56 -11.65
CA ASP A 17 20.59 0.36 -12.84
C ASP A 17 20.13 -0.88 -13.64
N LEU A 18 19.75 -1.96 -12.95
CA LEU A 18 19.18 -3.16 -13.59
C LEU A 18 17.83 -2.88 -14.24
N LEU A 19 16.93 -2.17 -13.56
CA LEU A 19 15.62 -1.80 -14.10
C LEU A 19 15.75 -0.90 -15.33
N GLU A 20 16.73 0.02 -15.33
CA GLU A 20 17.05 0.84 -16.50
C GLU A 20 17.59 0.00 -17.65
N LYS A 21 18.55 -0.90 -17.38
CA LYS A 21 19.14 -1.79 -18.40
C LYS A 21 18.10 -2.70 -19.05
N PHE A 22 17.26 -3.37 -18.25
CA PHE A 22 16.18 -4.21 -18.78
C PHE A 22 15.05 -3.38 -19.40
N GLY A 23 14.82 -2.17 -18.88
CA GLY A 23 13.92 -1.20 -19.48
C GLY A 23 14.33 -0.83 -20.90
N HIS A 24 15.62 -0.54 -21.10
CA HIS A 24 16.19 -0.27 -22.41
C HIS A 24 15.99 -1.45 -23.38
N TYR A 25 16.27 -2.70 -22.95
CA TYR A 25 16.09 -3.87 -23.82
C TYR A 25 14.63 -4.18 -24.15
N SER A 26 13.71 -3.83 -23.27
CA SER A 26 12.28 -4.11 -23.44
C SER A 26 11.47 -2.94 -24.01
N GLY A 27 12.09 -1.76 -24.15
CA GLY A 27 11.41 -0.52 -24.54
C GLY A 27 10.54 0.09 -23.45
N TYR A 28 10.63 -0.37 -22.20
CA TYR A 28 9.86 0.17 -21.07
C TYR A 28 10.71 1.08 -20.18
N LYS A 29 10.10 2.16 -19.66
CA LYS A 29 10.73 3.06 -18.68
C LYS A 29 10.04 2.97 -17.33
N LEU A 30 10.83 2.98 -16.25
CA LEU A 30 10.30 3.08 -14.89
C LEU A 30 9.51 4.39 -14.74
N ASN A 31 8.29 4.29 -14.21
CA ASN A 31 7.47 5.45 -13.92
C ASN A 31 7.70 5.90 -12.48
N GLU A 32 8.55 6.91 -12.30
CA GLU A 32 8.91 7.48 -10.99
C GLU A 32 7.68 7.98 -10.22
N THR A 33 6.73 8.62 -10.89
CA THR A 33 5.50 9.15 -10.27
C THR A 33 4.57 8.06 -9.72
N LYS A 34 4.52 6.90 -10.39
CA LYS A 34 3.72 5.74 -9.96
C LYS A 34 4.47 4.83 -8.99
N THR A 35 5.80 4.91 -8.96
CA THR A 35 6.64 4.11 -8.07
C THR A 35 6.48 4.60 -6.63
N GLN A 36 6.18 3.68 -5.73
CA GLN A 36 5.98 3.96 -4.32
C GLN A 36 7.08 3.26 -3.52
N THR A 37 7.57 3.93 -2.47
CA THR A 37 8.56 3.35 -1.57
C THR A 37 8.06 3.41 -0.13
N LEU A 38 8.50 2.45 0.68
CA LEU A 38 8.19 2.39 2.10
C LEU A 38 9.52 2.18 2.84
N ALA A 39 10.07 3.24 3.42
CA ALA A 39 11.30 3.13 4.19
C ALA A 39 11.00 2.51 5.57
N LEU A 40 11.54 1.32 5.83
CA LEU A 40 11.37 0.58 7.09
C LEU A 40 12.69 0.65 7.86
N ASN A 41 12.69 1.34 9.01
CA ASN A 41 13.89 1.55 9.84
C ASN A 41 15.10 2.08 9.04
N TYR A 42 14.83 2.88 8.01
CA TYR A 42 15.82 3.40 7.09
C TYR A 42 15.50 4.86 6.78
N THR A 43 16.54 5.67 6.72
CA THR A 43 16.46 7.07 6.30
C THR A 43 17.40 7.23 5.11
N PRO A 44 16.87 7.48 3.90
CA PRO A 44 17.71 7.62 2.73
C PRO A 44 18.61 8.84 2.83
N THR A 45 19.86 8.66 2.44
CA THR A 45 20.86 9.72 2.35
C THR A 45 20.44 10.79 1.33
N THR A 46 20.95 12.01 1.49
CA THR A 46 20.66 13.12 0.57
C THR A 46 21.01 12.75 -0.87
N SER A 47 22.13 12.06 -1.11
CA SER A 47 22.53 11.61 -2.45
C SER A 47 21.52 10.65 -3.08
N ILE A 48 20.94 9.72 -2.31
CA ILE A 48 19.88 8.81 -2.80
C ILE A 48 18.59 9.58 -3.10
N LYS A 49 18.20 10.51 -2.23
CA LYS A 49 16.99 11.32 -2.43
C LYS A 49 17.10 12.20 -3.68
N ASP A 50 18.26 12.82 -3.89
CA ASP A 50 18.50 13.72 -5.02
C ASP A 50 18.58 12.96 -6.34
N LYS A 51 19.25 11.80 -6.34
CA LYS A 51 19.38 10.93 -7.53
C LYS A 51 18.04 10.30 -7.90
N TYR A 52 17.27 9.85 -6.91
CA TYR A 52 16.01 9.14 -7.13
C TYR A 52 14.85 9.92 -6.49
N LYS A 53 14.13 10.65 -7.34
CA LYS A 53 13.00 11.53 -6.97
C LYS A 53 11.71 10.77 -6.62
N LEU A 54 11.85 9.71 -5.83
CA LEU A 54 10.75 8.91 -5.32
C LEU A 54 10.18 9.52 -4.03
N LYS A 55 8.96 9.11 -3.68
CA LYS A 55 8.35 9.46 -2.40
C LYS A 55 8.89 8.56 -1.29
N TRP A 56 9.91 9.05 -0.58
CA TRP A 56 10.58 8.34 0.50
C TRP A 56 9.85 8.38 1.84
N ASP A 57 9.04 9.42 2.05
CA ASP A 57 8.45 9.73 3.36
C ASP A 57 7.03 9.16 3.53
N MET A 58 6.69 8.10 2.79
CA MET A 58 5.36 7.50 2.83
C MET A 58 5.17 6.63 4.07
N ASP A 59 4.01 6.70 4.72
CA ASP A 59 3.65 5.82 5.85
C ASP A 59 2.97 4.51 5.44
N LYS A 60 2.50 4.45 4.19
CA LYS A 60 1.87 3.27 3.60
C LYS A 60 2.02 3.28 2.09
N ILE A 61 2.14 2.10 1.48
CA ILE A 61 2.07 1.88 0.04
C ILE A 61 0.83 1.04 -0.29
N LYS A 62 0.33 1.14 -1.52
CA LYS A 62 -0.79 0.29 -1.99
C LYS A 62 -0.32 -0.68 -3.06
N TYR A 63 -0.56 -1.96 -2.86
CA TYR A 63 -0.28 -3.03 -3.82
C TYR A 63 -1.48 -3.97 -3.94
N LEU A 64 -1.98 -4.18 -5.16
CA LEU A 64 -3.15 -5.05 -5.43
C LEU A 64 -4.36 -4.78 -4.51
N ARG A 65 -4.67 -3.49 -4.29
CA ARG A 65 -5.73 -2.99 -3.37
C ARG A 65 -5.48 -3.25 -1.88
N VAL A 66 -4.36 -3.83 -1.49
CA VAL A 66 -3.93 -3.96 -0.10
C VAL A 66 -3.00 -2.80 0.25
N ASN A 67 -3.25 -2.16 1.38
CA ASN A 67 -2.37 -1.15 1.96
C ASN A 67 -1.33 -1.85 2.85
N VAL A 68 -0.05 -1.69 2.53
CA VAL A 68 1.08 -2.09 3.39
C VAL A 68 1.54 -0.86 4.16
N THR A 69 1.57 -0.95 5.48
CA THR A 69 1.93 0.14 6.41
C THR A 69 3.31 -0.09 7.02
N LYS A 70 3.98 0.98 7.49
CA LYS A 70 5.24 0.83 8.24
C LYS A 70 5.08 -0.03 9.50
N GLY A 71 3.99 0.20 10.24
CA GLY A 71 3.66 -0.53 11.45
C GLY A 71 2.66 -1.65 11.18
N VAL A 72 2.93 -2.85 11.69
CA VAL A 72 2.09 -4.04 11.56
C VAL A 72 0.74 -3.84 12.24
N GLU A 73 0.72 -3.09 13.35
CA GLU A 73 -0.46 -2.76 14.14
C GLU A 73 -1.50 -1.95 13.36
N LYS A 74 -1.07 -1.22 12.33
CA LYS A 74 -1.96 -0.41 11.48
C LYS A 74 -2.54 -1.18 10.30
N LEU A 75 -2.00 -2.36 9.96
CA LEU A 75 -2.40 -3.13 8.77
C LEU A 75 -3.88 -3.51 8.78
N TYR A 76 -4.38 -4.00 9.92
CA TYR A 76 -5.79 -4.39 10.03
C TYR A 76 -6.71 -3.19 9.79
N ASN A 77 -6.43 -2.06 10.46
CA ASN A 77 -7.25 -0.87 10.32
C ASN A 77 -7.19 -0.27 8.91
N ALA A 78 -6.01 -0.29 8.28
CA ALA A 78 -5.80 0.24 6.93
C ALA A 78 -6.51 -0.57 5.83
N ASN A 79 -6.90 -1.83 6.10
CA ASN A 79 -7.48 -2.72 5.10
C ASN A 79 -8.90 -3.18 5.41
N TYR A 80 -9.26 -3.37 6.68
CA TYR A 80 -10.49 -4.07 7.07
C TYR A 80 -11.45 -3.26 7.93
N LYS A 81 -11.04 -2.13 8.51
CA LYS A 81 -11.90 -1.34 9.42
C LYS A 81 -13.22 -0.93 8.76
N GLN A 82 -13.17 -0.39 7.55
CA GLN A 82 -14.36 0.06 6.82
C GLN A 82 -15.23 -1.12 6.36
N THR A 83 -14.62 -2.19 5.83
CA THR A 83 -15.32 -3.41 5.41
C THR A 83 -16.10 -4.06 6.56
N ASN A 84 -15.49 -4.10 7.75
CA ASN A 84 -16.12 -4.68 8.93
C ASN A 84 -17.23 -3.78 9.51
N THR A 85 -17.07 -2.46 9.45
CA THR A 85 -18.15 -1.52 9.75
C THR A 85 -19.34 -1.72 8.80
N ASN A 86 -19.09 -1.84 7.49
CA ASN A 86 -20.14 -2.04 6.51
C ASN A 86 -20.89 -3.37 6.75
N LYS A 87 -20.18 -4.46 7.02
CA LYS A 87 -20.81 -5.75 7.40
C LYS A 87 -21.67 -5.61 8.66
N ARG A 88 -21.17 -4.91 9.69
CA ARG A 88 -21.93 -4.64 10.93
C ARG A 88 -23.20 -3.83 10.66
N LEU A 89 -23.11 -2.77 9.85
CA LEU A 89 -24.26 -1.94 9.49
C LEU A 89 -25.29 -2.73 8.68
N LEU A 90 -24.86 -3.57 7.73
CA LEU A 90 -25.73 -4.46 6.97
C LEU A 90 -26.48 -5.44 7.89
N HIS A 91 -25.78 -6.08 8.85
CA HIS A 91 -26.43 -6.96 9.82
C HIS A 91 -27.44 -6.21 10.71
N LYS A 92 -27.12 -4.99 11.16
CA LYS A 92 -28.04 -4.15 11.95
C LYS A 92 -29.29 -3.76 11.15
N GLY A 93 -29.11 -3.34 9.89
CA GLY A 93 -30.20 -3.01 8.98
C GLY A 93 -31.11 -4.21 8.71
N ASN A 94 -30.54 -5.40 8.53
CA ASN A 94 -31.30 -6.63 8.35
C ASN A 94 -32.15 -6.95 9.59
N LYS A 95 -31.57 -6.91 10.80
CA LYS A 95 -32.32 -7.13 12.05
C LYS A 95 -33.49 -6.16 12.20
N ASN A 96 -33.29 -4.88 11.93
CA ASN A 96 -34.36 -3.87 12.01
C ASN A 96 -35.50 -4.15 11.02
N ARG A 97 -35.20 -4.63 9.80
CA ARG A 97 -36.24 -5.00 8.82
C ARG A 97 -37.08 -6.20 9.27
N TYR A 98 -36.49 -7.19 9.92
CA TYR A 98 -37.24 -8.33 10.48
C TYR A 98 -38.18 -7.88 11.60
N VAL A 99 -37.69 -7.05 12.52
CA VAL A 99 -38.50 -6.52 13.63
C VAL A 99 -39.64 -5.64 13.12
N HIS A 100 -39.38 -4.79 12.12
CA HIS A 100 -40.42 -4.01 11.48
C HIS A 100 -41.45 -4.94 10.82
N ARG A 101 -41.05 -5.90 9.98
CA ARG A 101 -42.02 -6.80 9.33
C ARG A 101 -42.89 -7.58 10.33
N ALA A 102 -42.32 -8.02 11.46
CA ALA A 102 -43.07 -8.71 12.51
C ALA A 102 -44.14 -7.82 13.20
N LYS A 103 -43.90 -6.50 13.29
CA LYS A 103 -44.86 -5.55 13.91
C LYS A 103 -46.09 -5.23 13.05
N TRP A 104 -46.01 -5.42 11.73
CA TRP A 104 -47.10 -5.10 10.79
C TRP A 104 -47.78 -6.36 10.23
N SER A 105 -47.59 -7.50 10.91
CA SER A 105 -48.15 -8.80 10.50
C SER A 105 -49.30 -9.28 11.39
N ASN A 106 -49.78 -8.44 12.31
CA ASN A 106 -50.98 -8.67 13.13
C ASN A 106 -52.08 -7.70 12.72
#